data_AF-A0A350AWC3-F1
#
_entry.id   AF-A0A350AWC3-F1
#
_cell.length_a   1.000
_cell.length_b   1.000
_cell.length_c   1.000
_cell.angle_alpha   90.00
_cell.angle_beta   90.00
_cell.angle_gamma   90.00
#
_symmetry.space_group_name_H-M   'P 1'
#
loop_
_entity.id
_entity.type
_entity.pdbx_description
1 polymer ?
#
loop_
_entity_poly.entity_id
_entity_poly.type
_entity_poly.pdbx_seq_one_letter_code
_entity_poly.pdbx_strand_id
1 'polypeptide(L)'
;APAITKGIERGLNDDQPDQAMLAKMPAFQEFIQARAAKAQAAAEAEAAGAAAGNLAAGKAFFEELKGQEGVESTESGLHFKVIEPGEGEKPTMEDSVLVHYKGTLIDGT
;
A
#
# COMPACT_ATOMS: atom_id res chain seq x y z
N ALA A 1 12.73 11.54 -29.64
CA ALA A 1 12.21 10.26 -30.19
C ALA A 1 13.30 9.31 -30.73
N PRO A 2 14.27 9.71 -31.57
CA PRO A 2 15.15 8.73 -32.26
C PRO A 2 16.23 8.07 -31.39
N ALA A 3 16.53 8.63 -30.22
CA ALA A 3 17.54 8.07 -29.31
C ALA A 3 17.03 6.87 -28.50
N ILE A 4 15.73 6.84 -28.17
CA ILE A 4 15.13 5.75 -27.39
C ILE A 4 14.97 4.50 -28.28
N THR A 5 14.54 4.69 -29.53
CA THR A 5 14.39 3.59 -30.50
C THR A 5 15.73 2.89 -30.80
N LYS A 6 16.81 3.66 -31.00
CA LYS A 6 18.17 3.11 -31.17
C LYS A 6 18.69 2.39 -29.92
N GLY A 7 18.30 2.83 -28.72
CA GLY A 7 18.67 2.19 -27.47
C GLY A 7 18.03 0.81 -27.30
N ILE A 8 16.75 0.68 -27.68
CA ILE A 8 15.99 -0.57 -27.59
C ILE A 8 16.46 -1.59 -28.63
N GLU A 9 16.71 -1.16 -29.88
CA GLU A 9 17.21 -2.06 -30.95
C GLU A 9 18.60 -2.62 -30.66
N ARG A 10 19.46 -1.86 -29.96
CA ARG A 10 20.81 -2.30 -29.58
C ARG A 10 20.81 -3.22 -28.35
N GLY A 11 19.85 -3.07 -27.44
CA GLY A 11 19.70 -3.96 -26.28
C GLY A 11 19.13 -5.34 -26.61
N LEU A 12 18.46 -5.49 -27.76
CA LEU A 12 17.81 -6.74 -28.15
C LEU A 12 18.75 -7.72 -28.91
N ASN A 13 19.89 -7.24 -29.41
CA ASN A 13 20.68 -7.96 -30.43
C ASN A 13 22.16 -8.22 -30.11
N ASP A 14 22.72 -7.78 -28.98
CA ASP A 14 24.16 -7.97 -28.71
C ASP A 14 24.45 -8.48 -27.29
N ASP A 15 25.02 -9.68 -27.24
CA ASP A 15 25.38 -10.50 -26.05
C ASP A 15 26.71 -10.07 -25.41
N GLN A 16 27.18 -8.84 -25.63
CA GLN A 16 28.33 -8.30 -24.91
C GLN A 16 28.14 -6.82 -24.56
N PRO A 17 28.45 -6.41 -23.32
CA PRO A 17 28.37 -5.02 -22.93
C PRO A 17 29.39 -4.22 -23.76
N ASP A 18 28.87 -3.36 -24.63
CA ASP A 18 29.65 -2.40 -25.44
C ASP A 18 30.70 -1.71 -24.56
N GLN A 19 31.98 -1.73 -24.95
CA GLN A 19 33.06 -1.06 -24.20
C GLN A 19 32.76 0.42 -23.96
N ALA A 20 32.00 1.07 -24.85
CA ALA A 20 31.52 2.44 -24.67
C ALA A 20 30.39 2.56 -23.64
N MET A 21 29.61 1.49 -23.39
CA MET A 21 28.72 1.39 -22.25
C MET A 21 29.48 1.08 -20.96
N LEU A 22 30.50 0.21 -20.96
CA LEU A 22 31.35 -0.05 -19.78
C LEU A 22 32.09 1.20 -19.30
N ALA A 23 32.59 2.02 -20.23
CA ALA A 23 33.21 3.30 -19.89
C ALA A 23 32.22 4.34 -19.34
N LYS A 24 30.92 4.21 -19.67
CA LYS A 24 29.83 5.09 -19.20
C LYS A 24 29.02 4.48 -18.06
N MET A 25 29.24 3.21 -17.71
CA MET A 25 28.62 2.51 -16.58
C MET A 25 28.83 3.25 -15.27
N PRO A 26 30.02 3.79 -14.91
CA PRO A 26 30.14 4.55 -13.67
C PRO A 26 29.24 5.79 -13.68
N ALA A 27 29.17 6.56 -14.78
CA ALA A 27 28.30 7.73 -14.90
C ALA A 27 26.80 7.36 -14.94
N PHE A 28 26.45 6.23 -15.56
CA PHE A 28 25.08 5.71 -15.58
C PHE A 28 24.66 5.17 -14.21
N GLN A 29 25.57 4.50 -13.50
CA GLN A 29 25.36 3.97 -12.17
C GLN A 29 25.20 5.11 -11.16
N GLU A 30 25.98 6.19 -11.28
CA GLU A 30 25.80 7.42 -10.50
C GLU A 30 24.43 8.08 -10.78
N PHE A 31 24.04 8.15 -12.06
CA PHE A 31 22.73 8.69 -12.47
C PHE A 31 21.56 7.86 -11.94
N ILE A 32 21.65 6.53 -12.01
CA ILE A 32 20.63 5.61 -11.49
C ILE A 32 20.60 5.62 -9.97
N GLN A 33 21.76 5.64 -9.29
CA GLN A 33 21.82 5.72 -7.83
C GLN A 33 21.26 7.03 -7.31
N ALA A 34 21.59 8.17 -7.93
CA ALA A 34 21.03 9.47 -7.54
C ALA A 34 19.50 9.52 -7.74
N ARG A 35 18.99 8.90 -8.81
CA ARG A 35 17.54 8.76 -9.02
C ARG A 35 16.89 7.78 -8.06
N ALA A 36 17.54 6.66 -7.76
CA ALA A 36 17.03 5.65 -6.83
C ALA A 36 16.95 6.23 -5.41
N ALA A 37 17.99 6.94 -4.95
CA ALA A 37 17.99 7.63 -3.66
C ALA A 37 16.88 8.71 -3.60
N LYS A 38 16.69 9.47 -4.68
CA LYS A 38 15.61 10.47 -4.75
C LYS A 38 14.21 9.84 -4.81
N ALA A 39 14.05 8.73 -5.50
CA ALA A 39 12.79 8.00 -5.58
C ALA A 39 12.45 7.32 -4.25
N GLN A 40 13.45 6.77 -3.56
CA GLN A 40 13.28 6.18 -2.23
C GLN A 40 12.89 7.25 -1.20
N ALA A 41 13.59 8.39 -1.18
CA ALA A 41 13.23 9.51 -0.31
C ALA A 41 11.84 10.09 -0.62
N ALA A 42 11.44 10.15 -1.90
CA ALA A 42 10.10 10.57 -2.29
C ALA A 42 9.03 9.54 -1.87
N ALA A 43 9.30 8.23 -2.02
CA ALA A 43 8.40 7.17 -1.59
C ALA A 43 8.25 7.13 -0.06
N GLU A 44 9.32 7.37 0.70
CA GLU A 44 9.27 7.50 2.16
C GLU A 44 8.48 8.74 2.59
N ALA A 45 8.67 9.87 1.92
CA ALA A 45 7.91 11.09 2.18
C ALA A 45 6.41 10.94 1.84
N GLU A 46 6.10 10.26 0.73
CA GLU A 46 4.73 9.96 0.32
C GLU A 46 4.07 8.97 1.30
N ALA A 47 4.80 7.93 1.73
CA ALA A 47 4.32 7.00 2.75
C ALA A 47 4.08 7.69 4.11
N ALA A 48 4.96 8.61 4.51
CA ALA A 48 4.78 9.40 5.74
C ALA A 48 3.58 10.36 5.65
N GLY A 49 3.39 11.00 4.50
CA GLY A 49 2.22 11.86 4.23
C GLY A 49 0.91 11.07 4.24
N ALA A 50 0.90 9.90 3.60
CA ALA A 50 -0.25 9.00 3.59
C ALA A 50 -0.59 8.49 4.99
N ALA A 51 0.40 8.17 5.83
CA ALA A 51 0.17 7.72 7.21
C ALA A 51 -0.53 8.80 8.05
N ALA A 52 -0.10 10.06 7.95
CA ALA A 52 -0.72 11.17 8.67
C ALA A 52 -2.17 11.41 8.19
N GLY A 53 -2.39 11.38 6.88
CA GLY A 53 -3.73 11.51 6.28
C GLY A 53 -4.68 10.40 6.71
N ASN A 54 -4.22 9.14 6.66
CA ASN A 54 -5.00 7.96 7.05
C ASN A 54 -5.34 7.97 8.55
N LEU A 55 -4.42 8.42 9.40
CA LEU A 55 -4.67 8.54 10.83
C LEU A 55 -5.76 9.58 11.12
N ALA A 56 -5.72 10.74 10.46
CA ALA A 56 -6.74 11.77 10.60
C ALA A 56 -8.10 11.29 10.08
N ALA A 57 -8.13 10.69 8.88
CA ALA A 57 -9.34 10.16 8.27
C ALA A 57 -9.96 9.02 9.09
N GLY A 58 -9.13 8.10 9.61
CA GLY A 58 -9.57 7.02 10.48
C GLY A 58 -10.20 7.53 11.78
N LYS A 59 -9.58 8.51 12.44
CA LYS A 59 -10.16 9.14 13.64
C LYS A 59 -11.52 9.76 13.36
N ALA A 60 -11.66 10.52 12.28
CA ALA A 60 -12.94 11.12 11.90
C ALA A 60 -14.01 10.05 11.63
N PHE A 61 -13.64 8.98 10.92
CA PHE A 61 -14.55 7.87 10.63
C PHE A 61 -15.04 7.16 11.90
N PHE A 62 -14.16 6.89 12.86
CA PHE A 62 -14.56 6.24 14.12
C PHE A 62 -15.41 7.15 15.00
N GLU A 63 -15.14 8.46 15.03
CA GLU A 63 -16.00 9.42 15.75
C GLU A 63 -17.40 9.50 15.13
N GLU A 64 -17.52 9.46 13.81
CA GLU A 64 -18.82 9.39 13.13
C GLU A 64 -19.53 8.06 13.37
N LEU A 65 -18.81 6.93 13.30
CA LEU A 65 -19.37 5.60 13.58
C LEU A 65 -19.96 5.49 14.98
N LYS A 66 -19.30 6.04 16.01
CA LYS A 66 -19.81 6.05 17.39
C LYS A 66 -21.18 6.73 17.52
N GLY A 67 -21.48 7.68 16.63
CA GLY A 67 -22.76 8.39 16.62
C GLY A 67 -23.88 7.66 15.88
N GLN A 68 -23.58 6.58 15.15
CA GLN A 68 -24.57 5.86 14.37
C GLN A 68 -25.41 4.92 15.22
N GLU A 69 -26.71 4.83 14.93
CA GLU A 69 -27.63 3.95 15.65
C GLU A 69 -27.25 2.46 15.51
N GLY A 70 -27.13 1.80 16.66
CA GLY A 70 -26.79 0.38 16.77
C GLY A 70 -25.29 0.07 16.70
N VAL A 71 -24.41 1.08 16.69
CA VAL A 71 -22.96 0.86 16.84
C VAL A 71 -22.60 0.79 18.32
N GLU A 72 -21.96 -0.31 18.70
CA GLU A 72 -21.42 -0.54 20.05
C GLU A 72 -19.89 -0.44 20.03
N SER A 73 -19.31 0.06 21.12
CA SER A 73 -17.86 0.24 21.26
C SER A 73 -17.33 -0.68 22.35
N THR A 74 -16.26 -1.41 22.07
CA THR A 74 -15.56 -2.25 23.07
C THR A 74 -14.44 -1.48 23.77
N GLU A 75 -13.98 -1.99 24.91
CA GLU A 75 -12.82 -1.44 25.64
C GLU A 75 -11.52 -1.49 24.81
N SER A 76 -11.43 -2.38 23.83
CA SER A 76 -10.32 -2.46 22.89
C SER A 76 -10.35 -1.40 21.78
N GLY A 77 -11.42 -0.60 21.70
CA GLY A 77 -11.61 0.40 20.64
C GLY A 77 -12.19 -0.17 19.34
N LEU A 78 -12.71 -1.40 19.36
CA LEU A 78 -13.45 -1.97 18.23
C LEU A 78 -14.88 -1.42 18.24
N HIS A 79 -15.34 -0.98 17.07
CA HIS A 79 -16.72 -0.56 16.85
C HIS A 79 -17.42 -1.60 15.98
N PHE A 80 -18.57 -2.10 16.42
CA PHE A 80 -19.36 -3.08 15.65
C PHE A 80 -20.85 -2.78 15.73
N LYS A 81 -21.59 -3.30 14.75
CA LYS A 81 -23.06 -3.25 14.73
C LYS A 81 -23.60 -4.63 14.44
N VAL A 82 -24.48 -5.12 15.31
CA VAL A 82 -25.20 -6.37 15.08
C VAL A 82 -26.35 -6.11 14.12
N ILE A 83 -26.30 -6.72 12.93
CA ILE A 83 -27.37 -6.61 11.94
C ILE A 83 -28.43 -7.69 12.20
N GLU A 84 -27.98 -8.92 12.39
CA GLU A 84 -28.83 -10.07 12.69
C GLU A 84 -28.16 -10.87 13.82
N PRO A 85 -28.83 -11.06 14.98
CA PRO A 85 -28.29 -11.86 16.07
C PRO A 85 -28.40 -13.35 15.74
N GLY A 86 -27.29 -14.08 15.84
CA GLY A 86 -27.30 -15.54 15.77
C GLY A 86 -27.74 -16.17 17.10
N GLU A 87 -28.37 -17.34 17.02
CA GLU A 87 -28.86 -18.10 18.19
C GLU A 87 -27.89 -19.22 18.64
N GLY A 88 -26.76 -19.38 17.96
CA GLY A 88 -25.76 -20.41 18.25
C GLY A 88 -24.82 -20.07 19.41
N GLU A 89 -24.01 -21.06 19.81
CA GLU A 89 -22.94 -20.85 20.78
C GLU A 89 -21.90 -19.84 20.25
N LYS A 90 -21.42 -18.97 21.13
CA LYS A 90 -20.37 -18.01 20.78
C LYS A 90 -19.04 -18.75 20.68
N PRO A 91 -18.26 -18.57 19.60
CA PRO A 91 -16.98 -19.24 19.45
C PRO A 91 -16.00 -18.80 20.54
N THR A 92 -15.18 -19.74 20.98
CA THR A 92 -14.05 -19.54 21.89
C THR A 92 -12.76 -19.27 21.12
N MET A 93 -11.66 -18.97 21.82
CA MET A 93 -10.37 -18.70 21.17
C MET A 93 -9.75 -19.93 20.48
N GLU A 94 -10.22 -21.14 20.78
CA GLU A 94 -9.71 -22.40 20.22
C GLU A 94 -10.53 -22.88 19.01
N ASP A 95 -11.66 -22.23 18.73
CA ASP A 95 -12.59 -22.65 17.68
C ASP A 95 -12.19 -22.13 16.30
N SER A 96 -12.52 -22.90 15.27
CA SER A 96 -12.44 -22.47 13.87
C SER A 96 -13.83 -22.08 13.36
N VAL A 97 -13.94 -20.89 12.78
CA VAL A 97 -15.21 -20.35 12.26
C VAL A 97 -15.20 -20.26 10.74
N LEU A 98 -16.35 -20.52 10.12
CA LEU A 98 -16.57 -20.32 8.68
C LEU A 98 -17.35 -19.02 8.47
N VAL A 99 -16.79 -18.08 7.72
CA VAL A 99 -17.37 -16.75 7.53
C VAL A 99 -17.46 -16.35 6.06
N HIS A 100 -18.54 -15.66 5.73
CA HIS A 100 -18.64 -14.87 4.50
C HIS A 100 -18.42 -13.40 4.88
N TYR A 101 -17.30 -12.83 4.47
CA TYR A 101 -16.95 -11.44 4.81
C TYR A 101 -16.65 -10.61 3.57
N LYS A 102 -16.90 -9.31 3.68
CA LYS A 102 -16.43 -8.30 2.74
C LYS A 102 -15.66 -7.25 3.53
N GLY A 103 -14.38 -7.09 3.21
CA GLY A 103 -13.56 -5.99 3.72
C GLY A 103 -13.56 -4.84 2.73
N THR A 104 -13.66 -3.62 3.23
CA THR A 104 -13.41 -2.38 2.50
C THR A 104 -12.60 -1.44 3.38
N LEU A 105 -11.80 -0.57 2.76
CA LEU A 105 -11.17 0.57 3.42
C LEU A 105 -12.22 1.65 3.74
N ILE A 106 -11.82 2.67 4.51
CA ILE A 106 -12.70 3.79 4.89
C ILE A 106 -13.20 4.61 3.68
N ASP A 107 -12.50 4.52 2.55
CA ASP A 107 -12.88 5.14 1.28
C ASP A 107 -13.77 4.24 0.41
N GLY A 108 -14.05 3.01 0.85
CA GLY A 108 -14.89 2.03 0.17
C GLY A 108 -14.15 1.09 -0.78
N THR A 109 -12.82 1.18 -0.91
CA THR A 109 -11.99 0.31 -1.76
C THR A 109 -11.79 -1.07 -1.15
#